data_AF-A0A060CKR7-F1
#
_entry.id   AF-A0A060CKR7-F1
#
_cell.length_a   1.000
_cell.length_b   1.000
_cell.length_c   1.000
_cell.angle_alpha   90.00
_cell.angle_beta   90.00
_cell.angle_gamma   90.00
#
_symmetry.space_group_name_H-M   'P 1'
#
loop_
_entity.id
_entity.type
_entity.pdbx_description
1 polymer ?
#
loop_
_entity_poly.entity_id
_entity_poly.type
_entity_poly.pdbx_seq_one_letter_code
_entity_poly.pdbx_strand_id
1 'polypeptide(L)'
;GFSGNAVISLKKRWPSWTPTANMIRTEPELYGQFAGGLSGGIDNPLGSRALYLYRNGKDTYYRIHGTMDPSSIGKATSAGCIRLFNQDIMDLFDETELGTRVKVRSQAESLRLEGPMIETPEGYVVPANESAQAGIAPAPVAAAQATTTTTTSATAGVPTTTVITAAGVS
;
A
#
# COMPACT_ATOMS: atom_id res chain seq x y z
N GLY A 1 8.26 -16.69 4.16
CA GLY A 1 6.99 -16.17 4.70
C GLY A 1 5.85 -17.13 4.40
N PHE A 2 4.62 -16.78 4.78
CA PHE A 2 3.43 -17.59 4.52
C PHE A 2 2.98 -17.52 3.07
N SER A 3 2.54 -18.65 2.54
CA SER A 3 1.88 -18.77 1.24
C SER A 3 0.83 -19.88 1.29
N GLY A 4 -0.11 -19.87 0.35
CA GLY A 4 -1.22 -20.81 0.25
C GLY A 4 -2.55 -20.23 0.73
N ASN A 5 -3.51 -21.11 0.99
CA ASN A 5 -4.88 -20.73 1.33
C ASN A 5 -5.05 -20.45 2.83
N ALA A 6 -5.94 -19.52 3.13
CA ALA A 6 -6.43 -19.17 4.45
C ALA A 6 -7.90 -18.75 4.37
N VAL A 7 -8.52 -18.59 5.53
CA VAL A 7 -9.85 -18.01 5.70
C VAL A 7 -9.79 -16.91 6.75
N ILE A 8 -10.60 -15.86 6.59
CA ILE A 8 -10.77 -14.84 7.62
C ILE A 8 -11.74 -15.37 8.67
N SER A 9 -11.23 -15.85 9.80
CA SER A 9 -12.08 -16.37 10.90
C SER A 9 -12.23 -15.40 12.07
N LEU A 10 -11.46 -14.32 12.09
CA LEU A 10 -11.56 -13.26 13.08
C LEU A 10 -11.24 -11.92 12.43
N LYS A 11 -11.98 -10.89 12.84
CA LYS A 11 -11.73 -9.50 12.47
C LYS A 11 -11.85 -8.63 13.73
N LYS A 12 -10.97 -7.66 13.92
CA LYS A 12 -11.03 -6.72 15.06
C LYS A 12 -10.89 -5.26 14.61
N ARG A 13 -11.73 -4.40 15.20
CA ARG A 13 -11.52 -2.94 15.22
C ARG A 13 -10.57 -2.61 16.35
N TRP A 14 -9.60 -1.73 16.11
CA TRP A 14 -8.55 -1.37 17.07
C TRP A 14 -7.96 -2.60 17.77
N PRO A 15 -7.32 -3.51 17.02
CA PRO A 15 -6.76 -4.74 17.58
C PRO A 15 -5.70 -4.42 18.64
N SER A 16 -5.60 -5.27 19.66
CA SER A 16 -4.41 -5.30 20.51
C SER A 16 -3.24 -5.93 19.75
N TRP A 17 -2.03 -5.54 20.13
CA TRP A 17 -0.80 -6.08 19.56
C TRP A 17 0.13 -6.56 20.65
N THR A 18 0.81 -7.66 20.42
CA THR A 18 1.89 -8.13 21.29
C THR A 18 3.07 -8.49 20.38
N PRO A 19 4.29 -7.99 20.66
CA PRO A 19 5.47 -8.41 19.94
C PRO A 19 5.64 -9.93 20.06
N THR A 20 6.18 -10.56 19.02
CA THR A 20 6.50 -11.99 19.12
C THR A 20 7.68 -12.20 20.06
N ALA A 21 7.79 -13.41 20.65
CA ALA A 21 8.96 -13.77 21.45
C ALA A 21 10.28 -13.59 20.68
N ASN A 22 10.26 -13.80 19.35
CA ASN A 22 11.43 -13.56 18.52
C ASN A 22 11.83 -12.08 18.49
N MET A 23 10.87 -11.17 18.29
CA MET A 23 11.12 -9.73 18.29
C MET A 23 11.73 -9.26 19.61
N ILE A 24 11.15 -9.69 20.74
CA ILE A 24 11.67 -9.36 22.07
C ILE A 24 13.10 -9.90 22.26
N ARG A 25 13.38 -11.09 21.73
CA ARG A 25 14.71 -11.71 21.83
C ARG A 25 15.75 -11.02 20.95
N THR A 26 15.37 -10.54 19.75
CA THR A 26 16.32 -9.96 18.80
C THR A 26 16.57 -8.48 19.03
N GLU A 27 15.54 -7.73 19.41
CA GLU A 27 15.60 -6.27 19.64
C GLU A 27 14.91 -5.94 20.98
N PRO A 28 15.46 -6.42 22.12
CA PRO A 28 14.85 -6.25 23.45
C PRO A 28 14.72 -4.78 23.86
N GLU A 29 15.65 -3.92 23.44
CA GLU A 29 15.61 -2.49 23.69
C GLU A 29 14.42 -1.78 23.02
N LEU A 30 13.96 -2.30 21.87
CA LEU A 30 12.81 -1.76 21.16
C LEU A 30 11.49 -2.39 21.63
N TYR A 31 11.46 -3.72 21.75
CA TYR A 31 10.21 -4.47 21.97
C TYR A 31 9.99 -4.91 23.42
N GLY A 32 11.02 -4.92 24.27
CA GLY A 32 10.93 -5.42 25.64
C GLY A 32 9.90 -4.66 26.48
N GLN A 33 9.81 -3.34 26.32
CA GLN A 33 8.80 -2.51 26.98
C GLN A 33 7.36 -2.88 26.60
N PHE A 34 7.15 -3.53 25.45
CA PHE A 34 5.84 -3.92 24.93
C PHE A 34 5.54 -5.40 25.15
N ALA A 35 6.33 -6.12 25.95
CA ALA A 35 6.13 -7.55 26.21
C ALA A 35 4.74 -7.88 26.81
N GLY A 36 4.15 -6.94 27.57
CA GLY A 36 2.79 -7.02 28.08
C GLY A 36 1.69 -6.75 27.06
N GLY A 37 2.06 -6.38 25.83
CA GLY A 37 1.17 -5.97 24.76
C GLY A 37 0.80 -4.49 24.81
N LEU A 38 0.33 -4.01 23.65
CA LEU A 38 -0.29 -2.72 23.46
C LEU A 38 -1.79 -2.91 23.23
N SER A 39 -2.57 -2.08 23.91
CA SER A 39 -4.01 -1.98 23.65
C SER A 39 -4.27 -1.42 22.25
N GLY A 40 -5.51 -1.59 21.77
CA GLY A 40 -5.95 -0.93 20.56
C GLY A 40 -5.89 0.59 20.69
N GLY A 41 -5.45 1.28 19.64
CA GLY A 41 -5.32 2.73 19.63
C GLY A 41 -4.48 3.22 18.46
N ILE A 42 -4.34 4.54 18.36
CA ILE A 42 -3.60 5.22 17.27
C ILE A 42 -2.12 4.82 17.23
N ASP A 43 -1.53 4.52 18.39
CA ASP A 43 -0.13 4.12 18.52
C ASP A 43 0.07 2.60 18.36
N ASN A 44 -0.96 1.86 17.92
CA ASN A 44 -0.85 0.43 17.74
C ASN A 44 -0.24 0.10 16.36
N PRO A 45 0.81 -0.73 16.28
CA PRO A 45 1.45 -1.08 14.99
C PRO A 45 0.56 -1.91 14.06
N LEU A 46 -0.57 -2.44 14.55
CA LEU A 46 -1.60 -3.08 13.72
C LEU A 46 -2.62 -2.09 13.14
N GLY A 47 -2.53 -0.80 13.49
CA GLY A 47 -3.38 0.26 12.98
C GLY A 47 -4.85 0.12 13.37
N SER A 48 -5.71 0.63 12.50
CA SER A 48 -7.15 0.78 12.76
C SER A 48 -7.92 -0.54 12.79
N ARG A 49 -7.54 -1.51 11.96
CA ARG A 49 -8.27 -2.77 11.73
C ARG A 49 -7.29 -3.91 11.47
N ALA A 50 -7.72 -5.12 11.82
CA ALA A 50 -7.02 -6.34 11.42
C ALA A 50 -8.00 -7.47 11.04
N LEU A 51 -7.65 -8.18 9.97
CA LEU A 51 -8.25 -9.43 9.51
C LEU A 51 -7.26 -10.56 9.78
N TYR A 52 -7.70 -11.58 10.52
CA TYR A 52 -6.84 -12.66 10.98
C TYR A 52 -7.00 -13.88 10.09
N LEU A 53 -5.88 -14.40 9.60
CA LEU A 53 -5.85 -15.50 8.65
C LEU A 53 -5.75 -16.83 9.40
N TYR A 54 -6.71 -17.71 9.16
CA TYR A 54 -6.78 -19.04 9.72
C TYR A 54 -6.59 -20.10 8.64
N ARG A 55 -5.97 -21.22 9.00
CA ARG A 55 -5.84 -22.41 8.15
C ARG A 55 -6.21 -23.63 8.95
N ASN A 56 -7.12 -24.45 8.44
CA ASN A 56 -7.59 -25.67 9.12
C ASN A 56 -8.03 -25.41 10.57
N GLY A 57 -8.74 -24.30 10.80
CA GLY A 57 -9.23 -23.88 12.12
C GLY A 57 -8.17 -23.32 13.08
N LYS A 58 -6.90 -23.18 12.65
CA LYS A 58 -5.81 -22.64 13.47
C LYS A 58 -5.39 -21.26 13.00
N ASP A 59 -5.10 -20.36 13.95
CA ASP A 59 -4.51 -19.05 13.66
C ASP A 59 -3.13 -19.27 13.00
N THR A 60 -2.90 -18.59 11.87
CA THR A 60 -1.63 -18.65 11.16
C THR A 60 -0.62 -17.65 11.71
N TYR A 61 -1.05 -16.76 12.63
CA TYR A 61 -0.34 -15.57 13.09
C TYR A 61 -0.10 -14.51 12.01
N TYR A 62 -0.62 -14.73 10.80
CA TYR A 62 -0.63 -13.78 9.70
C TYR A 62 -1.92 -12.98 9.67
N ARG A 63 -1.80 -11.71 9.28
CA ARG A 63 -2.87 -10.73 9.31
C ARG A 63 -2.79 -9.83 8.10
N ILE A 64 -3.94 -9.36 7.65
CA ILE A 64 -4.04 -8.16 6.82
C ILE A 64 -4.46 -7.04 7.78
N HIS A 65 -3.65 -6.00 7.93
CA HIS A 65 -3.87 -4.97 8.94
C HIS A 65 -3.42 -3.58 8.49
N GLY A 66 -3.89 -2.56 9.20
CA GLY A 66 -3.45 -1.17 9.00
C GLY A 66 -2.04 -0.94 9.55
N THR A 67 -1.48 0.24 9.38
CA THR A 67 -0.18 0.57 9.99
C THR A 67 -0.14 2.03 10.44
N MET A 68 0.62 2.31 11.49
CA MET A 68 0.95 3.70 11.86
C MET A 68 2.11 4.27 11.02
N ASP A 69 2.84 3.40 10.33
CA ASP A 69 3.98 3.77 9.48
C ASP A 69 3.67 3.42 8.02
N PRO A 70 3.13 4.37 7.25
CA PRO A 70 2.82 4.17 5.83
C PRO A 70 4.05 3.86 4.98
N SER A 71 5.24 4.33 5.39
CA SER A 71 6.48 4.09 4.65
C SER A 71 6.93 2.62 4.70
N SER A 72 6.31 1.82 5.57
CA SER A 72 6.58 0.39 5.70
C SER A 72 5.75 -0.50 4.76
N ILE A 73 4.79 0.07 4.04
CA ILE A 73 3.93 -0.64 3.09
C ILE A 73 4.74 -1.00 1.83
N GLY A 74 4.52 -2.20 1.28
CA GLY A 74 5.17 -2.66 0.05
C GLY A 74 6.61 -3.15 0.22
N LYS A 75 7.15 -3.11 1.45
CA LYS A 75 8.50 -3.59 1.78
C LYS A 75 8.48 -5.05 2.24
N ALA A 76 9.51 -5.82 1.87
CA ALA A 76 9.66 -7.22 2.29
C ALA A 76 10.04 -7.41 3.78
N THR A 77 10.07 -6.33 4.56
CA THR A 77 10.55 -6.30 5.96
C THR A 77 9.50 -6.70 6.99
N SER A 78 8.24 -6.91 6.59
CA SER A 78 7.25 -7.43 7.52
C SER A 78 7.68 -8.84 7.99
N ALA A 79 7.38 -9.20 9.24
CA ALA A 79 7.43 -10.60 9.70
C ALA A 79 6.39 -11.52 8.96
N GLY A 80 5.90 -11.04 7.81
CA GLY A 80 5.01 -11.63 6.82
C GLY A 80 3.53 -11.26 6.97
N CYS A 81 3.16 -10.36 7.88
CA CYS A 81 1.83 -9.74 7.87
C CYS A 81 1.71 -8.73 6.71
N ILE A 82 0.54 -8.65 6.10
CA ILE A 82 0.24 -7.73 5.01
C ILE A 82 -0.23 -6.40 5.61
N ARG A 83 0.53 -5.32 5.34
CA ARG A 83 0.22 -3.96 5.80
C ARG A 83 -0.50 -3.18 4.71
N LEU A 84 -1.55 -2.48 5.10
CA LEU A 84 -2.31 -1.54 4.28
C LEU A 84 -2.32 -0.17 4.96
N PHE A 85 -2.68 0.86 4.20
CA PHE A 85 -3.01 2.13 4.80
C PHE A 85 -4.27 2.00 5.68
N ASN A 86 -4.41 2.88 6.67
CA ASN A 86 -5.51 2.78 7.64
C ASN A 86 -6.89 2.96 6.99
N GLN A 87 -7.03 3.76 5.94
CA GLN A 87 -8.27 3.90 5.20
C GLN A 87 -8.60 2.63 4.39
N ASP A 88 -7.62 2.10 3.64
CA ASP A 88 -7.83 0.90 2.81
C ASP A 88 -8.22 -0.32 3.65
N ILE A 89 -7.60 -0.51 4.83
CA ILE A 89 -7.99 -1.60 5.71
C ILE A 89 -9.37 -1.37 6.35
N MET A 90 -9.81 -0.13 6.56
CA MET A 90 -11.16 0.15 7.06
C MET A 90 -12.20 -0.28 6.03
N ASP A 91 -11.99 0.11 4.77
CA ASP A 91 -12.89 -0.25 3.67
C ASP A 91 -12.92 -1.76 3.46
N LEU A 92 -11.75 -2.39 3.32
CA LEU A 92 -11.65 -3.85 3.18
C LEU A 92 -12.27 -4.58 4.38
N PHE A 93 -12.10 -4.07 5.59
CA PHE A 93 -12.64 -4.68 6.79
C PHE A 93 -14.17 -4.71 6.80
N ASP A 94 -14.81 -3.62 6.39
CA ASP A 94 -16.26 -3.50 6.38
C ASP A 94 -16.87 -4.33 5.24
N GLU A 95 -16.17 -4.51 4.11
CA GLU A 95 -16.59 -5.37 3.00
C GLU A 95 -16.35 -6.87 3.21
N THR A 96 -15.32 -7.25 3.98
CA THR A 96 -14.89 -8.66 4.07
C THR A 96 -15.72 -9.47 5.07
N GLU A 97 -16.54 -10.42 4.65
CA GLU A 97 -17.26 -11.30 5.58
C GLU A 97 -16.34 -12.31 6.31
N LEU A 98 -16.77 -12.80 7.48
CA LEU A 98 -16.11 -13.94 8.12
C LEU A 98 -16.31 -15.20 7.26
N GLY A 99 -15.27 -16.02 7.11
CA GLY A 99 -15.24 -17.16 6.20
C GLY A 99 -14.70 -16.82 4.81
N THR A 100 -14.47 -15.54 4.50
CA THR A 100 -13.84 -15.11 3.24
C THR A 100 -12.52 -15.83 3.01
N ARG A 101 -12.35 -16.40 1.82
CA ARG A 101 -11.14 -17.13 1.43
C ARG A 101 -10.04 -16.16 1.01
N VAL A 102 -8.83 -16.42 1.47
CA VAL A 102 -7.62 -15.65 1.13
C VAL A 102 -6.60 -16.61 0.53
N LYS A 103 -6.04 -16.26 -0.63
CA LYS A 103 -4.90 -16.96 -1.23
C LYS A 103 -3.69 -16.03 -1.19
N VAL A 104 -2.69 -16.40 -0.40
CA VAL A 104 -1.38 -15.75 -0.44
C VAL A 104 -0.51 -16.48 -1.46
N ARG A 105 -0.07 -15.76 -2.49
CA ARG A 105 0.74 -16.33 -3.57
C ARG A 105 2.16 -16.61 -3.09
N SER A 106 2.73 -17.71 -3.54
CA SER A 106 4.17 -17.96 -3.44
C SER A 106 4.93 -17.04 -4.41
N GLN A 107 6.22 -16.83 -4.15
CA GLN A 107 7.08 -16.04 -5.05
C GLN A 107 7.06 -16.59 -6.48
N ALA A 108 7.10 -17.92 -6.66
CA ALA A 108 7.02 -18.55 -7.97
C ALA A 108 5.67 -18.30 -8.67
N GLU A 109 4.56 -18.34 -7.94
CA GLU A 109 3.24 -18.00 -8.49
C GLU A 109 3.16 -16.52 -8.89
N SER A 110 3.71 -15.61 -8.07
CA SER A 110 3.77 -14.18 -8.39
C SER A 110 4.63 -13.92 -9.62
N LEU A 111 5.85 -14.46 -9.68
CA LEU A 111 6.75 -14.30 -10.83
C LEU A 111 6.12 -14.80 -12.14
N ARG A 112 5.35 -15.91 -12.09
CA ARG A 112 4.65 -16.45 -13.26
C ARG A 112 3.55 -15.51 -13.77
N LEU A 113 2.90 -14.76 -12.87
CA LEU A 113 1.75 -13.92 -13.19
C LEU A 113 2.15 -12.47 -13.50
N GLU A 114 3.11 -11.93 -12.76
CA GLU A 114 3.51 -10.52 -12.79
C GLU A 114 4.85 -10.30 -13.50
N GLY A 115 5.59 -11.38 -13.78
CA GLY A 115 6.94 -11.30 -14.34
C GLY A 115 8.01 -11.05 -13.28
N PRO A 116 9.27 -10.79 -13.71
CA PRO A 116 10.34 -10.47 -12.78
C PRO A 116 10.05 -9.17 -12.03
N MET A 117 10.28 -9.18 -10.72
CA MET A 117 10.13 -8.01 -9.84
C MET A 117 11.51 -7.54 -9.40
N ILE A 118 11.72 -6.23 -9.30
CA ILE A 118 12.96 -5.61 -8.83
C ILE A 118 12.65 -4.83 -7.55
N GLU A 119 13.53 -4.96 -6.56
CA GLU A 119 13.52 -4.12 -5.37
C GLU A 119 14.27 -2.82 -5.67
N THR A 120 13.60 -1.68 -5.51
CA THR A 120 14.22 -0.36 -5.70
C THR A 120 15.15 -0.05 -4.52
N PRO A 121 16.10 0.90 -4.66
CA PRO A 121 16.94 1.33 -3.53
C PRO A 121 16.15 1.81 -2.30
N GLU A 122 14.92 2.28 -2.51
CA GLU A 122 13.98 2.70 -1.46
C GLU A 122 13.25 1.52 -0.78
N GLY A 123 13.47 0.29 -1.26
CA GLY A 123 12.89 -0.95 -0.73
C GLY A 123 11.52 -1.32 -1.29
N TYR A 124 11.06 -0.67 -2.37
CA TYR A 124 9.78 -1.01 -3.02
C TYR A 124 9.96 -2.14 -4.02
N VAL A 125 8.97 -3.03 -4.12
CA VAL A 125 8.97 -4.12 -5.09
C VAL A 125 8.11 -3.73 -6.29
N VAL A 126 8.74 -3.53 -7.46
CA VAL A 126 8.07 -3.10 -8.70
C VAL A 126 8.31 -4.11 -9.84
N PRO A 127 7.38 -4.22 -10.80
CA PRO A 127 7.60 -5.02 -12.01
C PRO A 127 8.82 -4.53 -12.81
N ALA A 128 9.68 -5.44 -13.25
CA ALA A 128 10.91 -5.09 -13.97
C ALA A 128 10.63 -4.37 -15.31
N ASN A 129 9.47 -4.62 -15.92
CA ASN A 129 9.02 -3.94 -17.14
C ASN A 129 8.70 -2.46 -16.88
N GLU A 130 8.21 -2.11 -15.68
CA GLU A 130 8.01 -0.71 -15.28
C GLU A 130 9.35 -0.02 -14.95
N SER A 131 10.28 -0.74 -14.32
CA SER A 131 11.63 -0.22 -14.03
C SER A 131 12.44 0.10 -15.30
N ALA A 132 12.28 -0.71 -16.35
CA ALA A 132 12.90 -0.46 -17.65
C ALA A 132 12.35 0.79 -18.35
N GLN A 133 11.08 1.13 -18.13
CA GLN A 133 10.47 2.35 -18.66
C GLN A 133 10.84 3.60 -17.86
N ALA A 134 11.11 3.49 -16.56
CA ALA A 134 11.62 4.59 -15.75
C ALA A 134 13.08 4.99 -16.13
N GLY A 135 13.82 4.09 -16.78
CA GLY A 135 15.14 4.37 -17.36
C GLY A 135 15.11 5.12 -18.70
N ILE A 136 13.93 5.26 -19.30
CA ILE A 136 13.72 6.27 -20.35
C ILE A 136 13.51 7.56 -19.58
N ALA A 137 14.59 8.36 -19.45
CA ALA A 137 14.45 9.75 -19.02
C ALA A 137 13.23 10.33 -19.76
N PRO A 138 12.31 11.04 -19.09
CA PRO A 138 11.24 11.68 -19.81
C PRO A 138 11.91 12.44 -20.94
N ALA A 139 11.55 12.11 -22.20
CA ALA A 139 11.97 12.91 -23.34
C ALA A 139 11.78 14.35 -22.89
N PRO A 140 12.80 15.22 -23.00
CA PRO A 140 12.71 16.56 -22.44
C PRO A 140 11.36 17.07 -22.90
N VAL A 141 10.47 17.37 -21.96
CA VAL A 141 9.23 18.06 -22.26
C VAL A 141 9.74 19.29 -22.98
N ALA A 142 9.67 19.26 -24.32
CA ALA A 142 10.11 20.35 -25.14
C ALA A 142 9.32 21.50 -24.57
N ALA A 143 10.02 22.45 -23.96
CA ALA A 143 9.40 23.61 -23.37
C ALA A 143 8.54 24.18 -24.49
N ALA A 144 7.23 23.96 -24.40
CA ALA A 144 6.31 24.50 -25.36
C ALA A 144 6.48 25.99 -25.19
N GLN A 145 7.18 26.62 -26.12
CA GLN A 145 7.26 28.06 -26.15
C GLN A 145 5.82 28.51 -26.33
N ALA A 146 5.22 29.01 -25.24
CA ALA A 146 3.98 29.73 -25.30
C ALA A 146 4.26 30.93 -26.21
N THR A 147 3.90 30.80 -27.48
CA THR A 147 3.95 31.91 -28.42
C THR A 147 2.71 32.72 -28.12
N THR A 148 2.84 33.70 -27.25
CA THR A 148 1.77 34.64 -26.92
C THR A 148 1.55 35.54 -28.13
N THR A 149 0.64 35.16 -29.03
CA THR A 149 0.16 36.08 -30.07
C THR A 149 -0.89 37.00 -29.45
N THR A 150 -0.46 38.17 -28.99
CA THR A 150 -1.37 39.25 -28.61
C THR A 150 -1.96 39.87 -29.87
N THR A 151 -3.19 39.51 -30.24
CA THR A 151 -3.97 40.28 -31.21
C THR A 151 -4.80 41.29 -30.44
N THR A 152 -4.37 42.55 -30.44
CA THR A 152 -5.17 43.66 -29.94
C THR A 152 -6.24 44.00 -30.98
N SER A 153 -7.49 43.63 -30.71
CA SER A 153 -8.65 44.17 -31.43
C SER A 153 -9.39 45.11 -30.49
N ALA A 154 -9.27 46.41 -30.73
CA ALA A 154 -10.00 47.43 -30.01
C ALA A 154 -11.41 47.56 -30.58
N THR A 155 -12.42 47.06 -29.85
CA THR A 155 -13.79 47.55 -29.95
C THR A 155 -14.45 47.46 -28.58
N ALA A 156 -14.99 48.59 -28.10
CA ALA A 156 -15.56 48.73 -26.77
C ALA A 156 -16.89 47.96 -26.61
N GLY A 157 -17.09 47.30 -25.45
CA GLY A 157 -18.43 47.20 -24.86
C GLY A 157 -19.09 45.83 -24.64
N VAL A 158 -18.39 44.70 -24.54
CA VAL A 158 -19.03 43.40 -24.18
C VAL A 158 -18.17 42.61 -23.18
N PRO A 159 -18.73 42.02 -22.10
CA PRO A 159 -17.95 41.24 -21.14
C PRO A 159 -17.42 39.93 -21.76
N THR A 160 -16.12 39.70 -21.59
CA THR A 160 -15.39 38.52 -22.09
C THR A 160 -15.80 37.24 -21.37
N THR A 161 -16.37 36.28 -22.10
CA THR A 161 -16.42 34.88 -21.69
C THR A 161 -15.14 34.18 -22.17
N THR A 162 -14.31 33.73 -21.24
CA THR A 162 -13.13 32.91 -21.54
C THR A 162 -13.57 31.45 -21.71
N VAL A 163 -13.46 30.90 -22.91
CA VAL A 163 -13.61 29.46 -23.17
C VAL A 163 -12.21 28.85 -23.30
N ILE A 164 -11.87 27.91 -22.41
CA ILE A 164 -10.65 27.10 -22.50
C ILE A 164 -11.08 25.71 -22.99
N THR A 165 -10.77 25.40 -24.25
CA THR A 165 -10.96 24.04 -24.79
C THR A 165 -9.63 23.30 -24.69
N ALA A 166 -9.55 22.29 -23.82
CA ALA A 166 -8.41 21.38 -23.80
C ALA A 166 -8.56 20.41 -24.99
N ALA A 167 -7.64 20.48 -25.95
CA ALA A 167 -7.53 19.49 -27.02
C ALA A 167 -7.00 18.18 -26.41
N GLY A 168 -7.78 17.11 -26.55
CA GLY A 168 -7.35 15.76 -26.21
C GLY A 168 -6.21 15.29 -27.10
N VAL A 169 -5.41 14.36 -26.59
CA VAL A 169 -4.45 13.59 -27.37
C VAL A 169 -4.73 12.10 -27.15
N SER A 170 -4.85 11.41 -28.28
CA SER A 170 -5.01 9.96 -28.47
C SER A 170 -3.75 9.18 -28.12
#